data_AF-A0A3M6TFY8-F1
#
_entry.id   AF-A0A3M6TFY8-F1
#
_cell.length_a   1.000
_cell.length_b   1.000
_cell.length_c   1.000
_cell.angle_alpha   90.00
_cell.angle_beta   90.00
_cell.angle_gamma   90.00
#
_symmetry.space_group_name_H-M   'P 1'
#
loop_
_entity.id
_entity.type
_entity.pdbx_description
1 polymer ?
#
loop_
_entity_poly.entity_id
_entity_poly.type
_entity_poly.pdbx_seq_one_letter_code
_entity_poly.pdbx_strand_id
1 'polypeptide(L)'
;MAAIPLCIPNNCSWDETSGAFQRDSSQPRTGLQPVNPALRKLRSIGGPVCVVSIAGPCRRGKSYILSRAFDQGDVFPLGHSFDPETMGIWLWVVPEKYRDAQGREFTVVLLDSEGIDAVSAEGINDHAIFTLSVLLSSVLIYNSVGVPTRTDLEGLDHIIKISQRIQVVSGQPLDKEDSQHVFPSFVWLLRDVVLSLPKGVENLKAYFLEKVFKMRGRPNEKSQKVVDNILKFFPDFDAFPLSPPSSDATLIQNLNEKGRQGEISSSFKKGVEEFKKMLHSKLTPKRSFVGQGFVTGEALATLVEEYIQAANSPGAVPVVESAWNVFTKTKCTQTLNDAKALYDGGIREFKEKVCLPCDDRKIRNAHQDYLLEALTFFETEAEDTAVMARWMYIEELANYTDEAESALLRENNNLTEEQCSDLMKTLRVVWLDPVLKDVHDPNDHEFLILEERLRSVYQKLDSDFKQQAKGDKSLCSNLAYIYELQHFEEMKKHLARLRTRRKYYEDISSERAAREAEAEETERLRDENLHLVENRKEIEGKITRLEEKHIEDQRNIKRMSAGK
;
A
#
# COMPACT_ATOMS: atom_id res chain seq x y z
N MET A 1 8.73 -33.40 -18.18
CA MET A 1 9.02 -31.98 -18.44
C MET A 1 10.51 -31.85 -18.62
N ALA A 2 10.95 -31.02 -19.56
CA ALA A 2 12.36 -30.70 -19.77
C ALA A 2 12.68 -29.34 -19.15
N ALA A 3 13.98 -29.07 -18.96
CA ALA A 3 14.51 -27.75 -18.65
C ALA A 3 14.12 -26.77 -19.76
N ILE A 4 13.99 -25.50 -19.38
CA ILE A 4 13.67 -24.40 -20.28
C ILE A 4 14.86 -23.44 -20.31
N PRO A 5 15.19 -22.82 -21.45
CA PRO A 5 16.25 -21.84 -21.47
C PRO A 5 15.86 -20.64 -20.60
N LEU A 6 16.77 -20.19 -19.74
CA LEU A 6 16.66 -18.95 -18.97
C LEU A 6 17.03 -17.76 -19.85
N CYS A 7 18.14 -17.89 -20.55
CA CYS A 7 18.57 -16.94 -21.56
C CYS A 7 19.28 -17.66 -22.70
N ILE A 8 19.17 -17.11 -23.89
CA ILE A 8 19.76 -17.66 -25.12
C ILE A 8 20.51 -16.56 -25.85
N PRO A 9 21.44 -16.91 -26.75
CA PRO A 9 22.01 -15.95 -27.67
C PRO A 9 20.93 -15.23 -28.49
N ASN A 10 21.15 -13.96 -28.81
CA ASN A 10 20.19 -13.15 -29.55
C ASN A 10 19.99 -13.55 -31.02
N ASN A 11 20.88 -14.39 -31.57
CA ASN A 11 20.72 -15.05 -32.87
C ASN A 11 20.08 -16.44 -32.77
N CYS A 12 19.52 -16.80 -31.62
CA CYS A 12 18.81 -18.06 -31.41
C CYS A 12 17.36 -17.79 -31.00
N SER A 13 16.46 -18.71 -31.32
CA SER A 13 15.07 -18.71 -30.89
C SER A 13 14.71 -20.04 -30.21
N TRP A 14 13.76 -19.97 -29.29
CA TRP A 14 13.23 -21.15 -28.60
C TRP A 14 11.70 -21.06 -28.55
N ASP A 15 11.03 -22.13 -28.96
CA ASP A 15 9.58 -22.22 -28.96
C ASP A 15 9.06 -22.96 -27.72
N GLU A 16 8.17 -22.32 -26.97
CA GLU A 16 7.63 -22.86 -25.70
C GLU A 16 6.78 -24.11 -25.92
N THR A 17 6.09 -24.22 -27.05
CA THR A 17 5.12 -25.30 -27.32
C THR A 17 5.82 -26.58 -27.75
N SER A 18 6.75 -26.47 -28.68
CA SER A 18 7.50 -27.60 -29.26
C SER A 18 8.79 -27.91 -28.51
N GLY A 19 9.31 -26.97 -27.71
CA GLY A 19 10.64 -27.05 -27.12
C GLY A 19 11.77 -26.91 -28.14
N ALA A 20 11.46 -26.58 -29.40
CA ALA A 20 12.42 -26.50 -30.48
C ALA A 20 13.36 -25.30 -30.30
N PHE A 21 14.65 -25.57 -30.41
CA PHE A 21 15.71 -24.56 -30.41
C PHE A 21 16.22 -24.38 -31.84
N GLN A 22 16.30 -23.14 -32.31
CA GLN A 22 16.79 -22.81 -33.65
C GLN A 22 17.86 -21.73 -33.58
N ARG A 23 18.94 -21.90 -34.36
CA ARG A 23 19.99 -20.91 -34.52
C ARG A 23 19.91 -20.29 -35.91
N ASP A 24 19.85 -18.97 -35.97
CA ASP A 24 19.99 -18.24 -37.22
C ASP A 24 21.48 -18.06 -37.55
N SER A 25 21.99 -18.90 -38.44
CA SER A 25 23.38 -18.84 -38.90
C SER A 25 23.69 -17.59 -39.74
N SER A 26 22.69 -16.82 -40.18
CA SER A 26 22.89 -15.59 -40.96
C SER A 26 23.18 -14.35 -40.10
N GLN A 27 22.91 -14.44 -38.79
CA GLN A 27 23.09 -13.34 -37.83
C GLN A 27 24.26 -13.62 -36.87
N PRO A 28 25.18 -12.66 -36.67
CA PRO A 28 26.25 -12.81 -35.69
C PRO A 28 25.71 -12.81 -34.26
N ARG A 29 26.43 -13.45 -33.34
CA ARG A 29 26.06 -13.46 -31.92
C ARG A 29 26.54 -12.17 -31.26
N THR A 30 25.64 -11.24 -30.99
CA THR A 30 26.02 -9.94 -30.39
C THR A 30 25.61 -9.76 -28.93
N GLY A 31 24.81 -10.68 -28.38
CA GLY A 31 24.44 -10.65 -26.97
C GLY A 31 23.57 -11.83 -26.53
N LEU A 32 22.94 -11.68 -25.37
CA LEU A 32 22.00 -12.62 -24.77
C LEU A 32 20.60 -12.01 -24.68
N GLN A 33 19.56 -12.82 -24.72
CA GLN A 33 18.19 -12.40 -24.46
C GLN A 33 17.54 -13.31 -23.42
N PRO A 34 16.77 -12.75 -22.47
CA PRO A 34 16.01 -13.55 -21.53
C PRO A 34 14.85 -14.26 -22.22
N VAL A 35 14.43 -15.39 -21.66
CA VAL A 35 13.30 -16.17 -22.17
C VAL A 35 12.11 -16.01 -21.22
N ASN A 36 11.06 -15.35 -21.70
CA ASN A 36 9.87 -15.00 -20.90
C ASN A 36 9.22 -16.19 -20.15
N PRO A 37 9.06 -17.38 -20.77
CA PRO A 37 8.60 -18.57 -20.06
C PRO A 37 9.39 -18.92 -18.80
N ALA A 38 10.73 -18.78 -18.83
CA ALA A 38 11.57 -19.02 -17.66
C ALA A 38 11.39 -17.95 -16.58
N LEU A 39 11.29 -16.68 -16.98
CA LEU A 39 11.03 -15.58 -16.05
C LEU A 39 9.65 -15.73 -15.37
N ARG A 40 8.61 -16.13 -16.10
CA ARG A 40 7.29 -16.43 -15.51
C ARG A 40 7.39 -17.58 -14.50
N LYS A 41 8.13 -18.63 -14.83
CA LYS A 41 8.34 -19.77 -13.93
C LYS A 41 9.09 -19.36 -12.66
N LEU A 42 10.09 -18.49 -12.77
CA LEU A 42 10.77 -17.90 -11.62
C LEU A 42 9.83 -17.04 -10.76
N ARG A 43 9.09 -16.10 -11.37
CA ARG A 43 8.13 -15.23 -10.66
C ARG A 43 7.03 -16.00 -9.92
N SER A 44 6.71 -17.22 -10.35
CA SER A 44 5.75 -18.09 -9.65
C SER A 44 6.26 -18.66 -8.31
N ILE A 45 7.57 -18.55 -8.04
CA ILE A 45 8.18 -19.01 -6.78
C ILE A 45 8.16 -17.85 -5.78
N GLY A 46 7.17 -17.84 -4.89
CA GLY A 46 7.04 -16.79 -3.86
C GLY A 46 8.09 -16.86 -2.73
N GLY A 47 8.73 -18.02 -2.53
CA GLY A 47 9.68 -18.22 -1.44
C GLY A 47 11.16 -18.03 -1.83
N PRO A 48 12.08 -18.13 -0.85
CA PRO A 48 13.51 -18.07 -1.08
C PRO A 48 14.00 -19.12 -2.08
N VAL A 49 14.99 -18.74 -2.90
CA VAL A 49 15.61 -19.64 -3.88
C VAL A 49 17.08 -19.91 -3.57
N CYS A 50 17.51 -21.16 -3.73
CA CYS A 50 18.90 -21.57 -3.76
C CYS A 50 19.26 -21.91 -5.19
N VAL A 51 20.18 -21.15 -5.79
CA VAL A 51 20.55 -21.32 -7.20
C VAL A 51 21.84 -22.13 -7.30
N VAL A 52 21.82 -23.22 -8.05
CA VAL A 52 22.99 -24.09 -8.26
C VAL A 52 23.34 -24.06 -9.74
N SER A 53 24.42 -23.36 -10.07
CA SER A 53 24.89 -23.30 -11.47
C SER A 53 26.05 -24.25 -11.70
N ILE A 54 26.11 -24.85 -12.88
CA ILE A 54 27.28 -25.59 -13.36
C ILE A 54 27.86 -24.92 -14.60
N ALA A 55 29.17 -24.71 -14.58
CA ALA A 55 29.94 -24.11 -15.66
C ALA A 55 31.25 -24.89 -15.90
N GLY A 56 31.89 -24.66 -17.04
CA GLY A 56 33.15 -25.31 -17.41
C GLY A 56 33.21 -25.67 -18.89
N PRO A 57 34.28 -26.33 -19.35
CA PRO A 57 34.49 -26.61 -20.77
C PRO A 57 33.34 -27.38 -21.42
N CYS A 58 33.15 -27.17 -22.72
CA CYS A 58 32.17 -27.91 -23.53
C CYS A 58 32.37 -29.44 -23.45
N ARG A 59 31.25 -30.19 -23.52
CA ARG A 59 31.21 -31.67 -23.65
C ARG A 59 31.84 -32.46 -22.49
N ARG A 60 31.78 -31.95 -21.27
CA ARG A 60 32.33 -32.63 -20.07
C ARG A 60 31.26 -33.17 -19.11
N GLY A 61 30.06 -33.48 -19.62
CA GLY A 61 28.99 -34.12 -18.84
C GLY A 61 28.41 -33.28 -17.70
N LYS A 62 28.31 -31.96 -17.88
CA LYS A 62 27.78 -30.99 -16.90
C LYS A 62 26.31 -31.26 -16.58
N SER A 63 25.47 -31.26 -17.60
CA SER A 63 24.03 -31.46 -17.53
C SER A 63 23.67 -32.80 -16.86
N TYR A 64 24.45 -33.86 -17.17
CA TYR A 64 24.31 -35.16 -16.53
C TYR A 64 24.56 -35.09 -15.02
N ILE A 65 25.72 -34.57 -14.60
CA ILE A 65 26.07 -34.58 -13.17
C ILE A 65 25.18 -33.65 -12.35
N LEU A 66 24.78 -32.50 -12.92
CA LEU A 66 23.86 -31.58 -12.28
C LEU A 66 22.49 -32.24 -12.05
N SER A 67 21.96 -32.96 -13.04
CA SER A 67 20.68 -33.67 -12.87
C SER A 67 20.78 -34.76 -11.79
N ARG A 68 21.83 -35.59 -11.85
CA ARG A 68 22.01 -36.71 -10.91
C ARG A 68 22.29 -36.26 -9.48
N ALA A 69 22.96 -35.13 -9.27
CA ALA A 69 23.20 -34.58 -7.94
C ALA A 69 21.92 -34.17 -7.19
N PHE A 70 20.79 -34.04 -7.90
CA PHE A 70 19.48 -33.69 -7.33
C PHE A 70 18.43 -34.78 -7.57
N ASP A 71 18.84 -36.01 -7.89
CA ASP A 71 17.94 -37.13 -8.23
C ASP A 71 16.97 -36.83 -9.38
N GLN A 72 17.31 -35.85 -10.21
CA GLN A 72 16.50 -35.51 -11.37
C GLN A 72 16.85 -36.47 -12.51
N GLY A 73 15.84 -36.85 -13.29
CA GLY A 73 16.04 -37.58 -14.54
C GLY A 73 16.75 -36.72 -15.58
N ASP A 74 16.62 -37.09 -16.85
CA ASP A 74 17.29 -36.38 -17.95
C ASP A 74 16.50 -35.11 -18.32
N VAL A 75 16.59 -34.11 -17.43
CA VAL A 75 15.82 -32.87 -17.53
C VAL A 75 16.50 -31.86 -18.44
N PHE A 76 17.82 -31.83 -18.48
CA PHE A 76 18.58 -31.00 -19.41
C PHE A 76 18.87 -31.78 -20.70
N PRO A 77 18.80 -31.14 -21.89
CA PRO A 77 19.18 -31.78 -23.15
C PRO A 77 20.64 -32.27 -23.08
N LEU A 78 20.90 -33.48 -23.61
CA LEU A 78 22.23 -34.09 -23.69
C LEU A 78 22.67 -34.32 -25.13
N GLY A 79 23.86 -33.82 -25.45
CA GLY A 79 24.30 -33.66 -26.82
C GLY A 79 25.39 -34.64 -27.16
N HIS A 80 25.17 -35.38 -28.24
CA HIS A 80 26.07 -36.44 -28.70
C HIS A 80 26.92 -36.03 -29.93
N SER A 81 26.71 -34.81 -30.46
CA SER A 81 27.35 -34.27 -31.67
C SER A 81 28.70 -33.57 -31.39
N PHE A 82 29.40 -33.09 -32.44
CA PHE A 82 30.53 -32.16 -32.37
C PHE A 82 30.18 -30.67 -32.20
N ASP A 83 28.88 -30.33 -32.28
CA ASP A 83 28.36 -28.99 -32.00
C ASP A 83 28.00 -28.77 -30.52
N PRO A 84 28.12 -27.56 -29.97
CA PRO A 84 27.59 -27.22 -28.65
C PRO A 84 26.07 -27.39 -28.64
N GLU A 85 25.54 -28.06 -27.62
CA GLU A 85 24.11 -28.30 -27.52
C GLU A 85 23.42 -27.34 -26.54
N THR A 86 24.02 -27.12 -25.37
CA THR A 86 23.57 -26.08 -24.44
C THR A 86 24.05 -24.72 -24.93
N MET A 87 23.16 -23.92 -25.51
CA MET A 87 23.40 -22.52 -25.86
C MET A 87 22.75 -21.61 -24.81
N GLY A 88 23.49 -20.63 -24.29
CA GLY A 88 23.00 -19.76 -23.21
C GLY A 88 23.01 -20.43 -21.82
N ILE A 89 21.98 -20.18 -21.02
CA ILE A 89 21.80 -20.78 -19.68
C ILE A 89 20.42 -21.45 -19.65
N TRP A 90 20.38 -22.69 -19.20
CA TRP A 90 19.15 -23.48 -19.05
C TRP A 90 18.75 -23.60 -17.59
N LEU A 91 17.45 -23.56 -17.33
CA LEU A 91 16.86 -23.54 -16.00
C LEU A 91 15.97 -24.77 -15.76
N TRP A 92 16.15 -25.37 -14.60
CA TRP A 92 15.26 -26.38 -14.02
C TRP A 92 14.91 -26.01 -12.58
N VAL A 93 13.62 -26.02 -12.25
CA VAL A 93 13.16 -25.85 -10.87
C VAL A 93 12.96 -27.24 -10.29
N VAL A 94 13.72 -27.56 -9.24
CA VAL A 94 13.64 -28.86 -8.55
C VAL A 94 12.27 -28.96 -7.87
N PRO A 95 11.49 -30.02 -8.10
CA PRO A 95 10.16 -30.16 -7.50
C PRO A 95 10.17 -30.27 -5.97
N GLU A 96 11.22 -30.88 -5.43
CA GLU A 96 11.40 -31.06 -3.99
C GLU A 96 11.67 -29.74 -3.26
N LYS A 97 11.06 -29.56 -2.10
CA LYS A 97 11.36 -28.45 -1.18
C LYS A 97 12.52 -28.84 -0.26
N TYR A 98 13.40 -27.88 -0.04
CA TYR A 98 14.56 -28.03 0.83
C TYR A 98 14.38 -27.17 2.07
N ARG A 99 15.08 -27.51 3.14
CA ARG A 99 15.05 -26.78 4.40
C ARG A 99 16.46 -26.41 4.82
N ASP A 100 16.62 -25.18 5.30
CA ASP A 100 17.89 -24.74 5.86
C ASP A 100 18.05 -25.23 7.31
N ALA A 101 19.19 -24.89 7.94
CA ALA A 101 19.48 -25.27 9.32
C ALA A 101 18.46 -24.74 10.35
N GLN A 102 17.66 -23.74 9.98
CA GLN A 102 16.63 -23.11 10.81
C GLN A 102 15.22 -23.66 10.49
N GLY A 103 15.12 -24.63 9.56
CA GLY A 103 13.88 -25.25 9.16
C GLY A 103 13.08 -24.48 8.11
N ARG A 104 13.60 -23.36 7.58
CA ARG A 104 12.92 -22.54 6.58
C ARG A 104 12.95 -23.22 5.23
N GLU A 105 11.80 -23.25 4.57
CA GLU A 105 11.70 -23.86 3.25
C GLU A 105 12.26 -22.96 2.16
N PHE A 106 12.96 -23.57 1.20
CA PHE A 106 13.44 -22.90 0.00
C PHE A 106 13.34 -23.82 -1.22
N THR A 107 13.38 -23.20 -2.40
CA THR A 107 13.31 -23.90 -3.69
C THR A 107 14.68 -23.93 -4.33
N VAL A 108 15.10 -25.10 -4.83
CA VAL A 108 16.36 -25.21 -5.59
C VAL A 108 16.10 -24.94 -7.07
N VAL A 109 16.91 -24.06 -7.66
CA VAL A 109 16.92 -23.76 -9.09
C VAL A 109 18.27 -24.17 -9.66
N LEU A 110 18.25 -25.09 -10.63
CA LEU A 110 19.45 -25.58 -11.30
C LEU A 110 19.68 -24.78 -12.58
N LEU A 111 20.90 -24.29 -12.78
CA LEU A 111 21.32 -23.58 -13.98
C LEU A 111 22.44 -24.36 -14.69
N ASP A 112 22.18 -24.82 -15.91
CA ASP A 112 23.20 -25.45 -16.78
C ASP A 112 23.67 -24.45 -17.82
N SER A 113 24.97 -24.11 -17.80
CA SER A 113 25.54 -23.13 -18.70
C SER A 113 26.09 -23.77 -19.98
N GLU A 114 26.08 -22.98 -21.05
CA GLU A 114 26.92 -23.20 -22.23
C GLU A 114 28.37 -23.43 -21.78
N GLY A 115 29.07 -24.35 -22.48
CA GLY A 115 30.44 -24.67 -22.12
C GLY A 115 31.43 -23.64 -22.63
N ILE A 116 32.45 -23.36 -21.83
CA ILE A 116 33.55 -22.45 -22.18
C ILE A 116 34.40 -23.11 -23.28
N ASP A 117 34.98 -22.32 -24.18
CA ASP A 117 35.92 -22.75 -25.24
C ASP A 117 35.31 -23.61 -26.37
N ALA A 118 34.05 -23.36 -26.75
CA ALA A 118 33.51 -23.93 -27.99
C ALA A 118 34.26 -23.37 -29.22
N VAL A 119 34.48 -24.18 -30.26
CA VAL A 119 35.12 -23.74 -31.52
C VAL A 119 34.34 -22.60 -32.21
N SER A 120 33.04 -22.46 -31.90
CA SER A 120 32.16 -21.39 -32.36
C SER A 120 32.04 -20.20 -31.40
N ALA A 121 32.84 -20.16 -30.33
CA ALA A 121 32.78 -19.09 -29.34
C ALA A 121 33.44 -17.81 -29.86
N GLU A 122 32.61 -16.85 -30.27
CA GLU A 122 33.03 -15.47 -30.41
C GLU A 122 33.29 -14.94 -28.98
N GLY A 123 34.56 -14.93 -28.55
CA GLY A 123 35.01 -14.81 -27.15
C GLY A 123 34.54 -13.60 -26.32
N ILE A 124 33.69 -12.72 -26.85
CA ILE A 124 33.03 -11.65 -26.12
C ILE A 124 31.87 -12.21 -25.27
N ASN A 125 31.18 -13.27 -25.73
CA ASN A 125 29.92 -13.72 -25.12
C ASN A 125 30.07 -14.84 -24.08
N ASP A 126 31.11 -15.68 -24.16
CA ASP A 126 31.38 -16.73 -23.16
C ASP A 126 31.59 -16.14 -21.76
N HIS A 127 32.19 -14.94 -21.70
CA HIS A 127 32.39 -14.20 -20.45
C HIS A 127 31.08 -13.76 -19.81
N ALA A 128 30.07 -13.41 -20.61
CA ALA A 128 28.76 -12.99 -20.10
C ALA A 128 28.04 -14.17 -19.43
N ILE A 129 28.01 -15.33 -20.08
CA ILE A 129 27.38 -16.54 -19.53
C ILE A 129 28.02 -16.96 -18.22
N PHE A 130 29.35 -16.99 -18.16
CA PHE A 130 30.06 -17.36 -16.93
C PHE A 130 29.81 -16.33 -15.82
N THR A 131 29.84 -15.02 -16.15
CA THR A 131 29.54 -13.95 -15.19
C THR A 131 28.12 -14.07 -14.63
N LEU A 132 27.12 -14.29 -15.48
CA LEU A 132 25.74 -14.50 -15.05
C LEU A 132 25.61 -15.73 -14.15
N SER A 133 26.26 -16.84 -14.54
CA SER A 133 26.26 -18.08 -13.73
C SER A 133 26.82 -17.83 -12.34
N VAL A 134 27.87 -17.01 -12.19
CA VAL A 134 28.42 -16.65 -10.87
C VAL A 134 27.45 -15.75 -10.09
N LEU A 135 26.99 -14.66 -10.71
CA LEU A 135 26.15 -13.66 -10.05
C LEU A 135 24.80 -14.21 -9.58
N LEU A 136 24.20 -15.12 -10.35
CA LEU A 136 22.90 -15.71 -10.05
C LEU A 136 22.98 -16.84 -9.02
N SER A 137 24.15 -17.47 -8.84
CA SER A 137 24.30 -18.67 -8.00
C SER A 137 24.29 -18.40 -6.50
N SER A 138 23.81 -19.39 -5.74
CA SER A 138 24.20 -19.68 -4.35
C SER A 138 25.38 -20.66 -4.31
N VAL A 139 25.42 -21.62 -5.24
CA VAL A 139 26.51 -22.58 -5.39
C VAL A 139 26.93 -22.64 -6.85
N LEU A 140 28.22 -22.45 -7.11
CA LEU A 140 28.81 -22.56 -8.45
C LEU A 140 29.66 -23.82 -8.53
N ILE A 141 29.32 -24.71 -9.45
CA ILE A 141 30.09 -25.91 -9.76
C ILE A 141 30.93 -25.62 -11.00
N TYR A 142 32.25 -25.63 -10.86
CA TYR A 142 33.16 -25.61 -12.00
C TYR A 142 33.59 -27.03 -12.35
N ASN A 143 33.15 -27.52 -13.51
CA ASN A 143 33.35 -28.89 -13.97
C ASN A 143 34.49 -28.96 -14.99
N SER A 144 35.60 -29.60 -14.63
CA SER A 144 36.73 -29.89 -15.52
C SER A 144 37.03 -31.40 -15.55
N VAL A 145 37.90 -31.85 -16.47
CA VAL A 145 38.29 -33.26 -16.60
C VAL A 145 39.76 -33.44 -16.26
N GLY A 146 40.07 -34.50 -15.51
CA GLY A 146 41.40 -34.84 -15.08
C GLY A 146 41.86 -34.00 -13.89
N VAL A 147 43.18 -33.85 -13.76
CA VAL A 147 43.79 -33.03 -12.72
C VAL A 147 43.78 -31.55 -13.14
N PRO A 148 43.73 -30.60 -12.19
CA PRO A 148 43.73 -29.18 -12.49
C PRO A 148 44.99 -28.79 -13.27
N THR A 149 44.82 -28.14 -14.41
CA THR A 149 45.91 -27.65 -15.25
C THR A 149 46.05 -26.14 -15.14
N ARG A 150 47.17 -25.60 -15.64
CA ARG A 150 47.34 -24.14 -15.77
C ARG A 150 46.31 -23.53 -16.72
N THR A 151 45.93 -24.26 -17.75
CA THR A 151 44.90 -23.83 -18.72
C THR A 151 43.54 -23.72 -18.04
N ASP A 152 43.20 -24.62 -17.11
CA ASP A 152 41.96 -24.48 -16.34
C ASP A 152 41.98 -23.22 -15.45
N LEU A 153 43.13 -22.93 -14.81
CA LEU A 153 43.31 -21.70 -14.03
C LEU A 153 43.27 -20.44 -14.91
N GLU A 154 43.80 -20.50 -16.13
CA GLU A 154 43.71 -19.40 -17.10
C GLU A 154 42.30 -19.25 -17.67
N GLY A 155 41.54 -20.33 -17.85
CA GLY A 155 40.11 -20.29 -18.18
C GLY A 155 39.28 -19.63 -17.08
N LEU A 156 39.74 -19.74 -15.83
CA LEU A 156 39.19 -19.01 -14.68
C LEU A 156 39.65 -17.55 -14.60
N ASP A 157 40.44 -17.02 -15.54
CA ASP A 157 40.76 -15.58 -15.67
C ASP A 157 39.49 -14.71 -15.76
N HIS A 158 38.36 -15.30 -16.15
CA HIS A 158 37.05 -14.65 -16.11
C HIS A 158 36.62 -14.27 -14.69
N ILE A 159 37.08 -14.98 -13.66
CA ILE A 159 36.90 -14.60 -12.26
C ILE A 159 37.56 -13.24 -11.97
N ILE A 160 38.69 -12.93 -12.61
CA ILE A 160 39.30 -11.59 -12.53
C ILE A 160 38.39 -10.55 -13.20
N LYS A 161 37.83 -10.85 -14.38
CA LYS A 161 36.88 -9.92 -15.03
C LYS A 161 35.62 -9.71 -14.18
N ILE A 162 35.13 -10.76 -13.53
CA ILE A 162 34.05 -10.68 -12.54
C ILE A 162 34.47 -9.80 -11.37
N SER A 163 35.69 -9.97 -10.84
CA SER A 163 36.22 -9.12 -9.76
C SER A 163 36.32 -7.65 -10.13
N GLN A 164 36.61 -7.34 -11.40
CA GLN A 164 36.62 -5.99 -11.96
C GLN A 164 35.21 -5.45 -12.20
N ARG A 165 34.25 -6.35 -12.42
CA ARG A 165 32.85 -6.02 -12.63
C ARG A 165 32.08 -5.82 -11.32
N ILE A 166 32.42 -6.54 -10.26
CA ILE A 166 31.76 -6.45 -8.94
C ILE A 166 32.55 -5.51 -8.01
N GLN A 167 33.16 -4.44 -8.53
CA GLN A 167 34.04 -3.56 -7.73
C GLN A 167 33.31 -2.53 -6.86
N VAL A 168 31.99 -2.40 -6.99
CA VAL A 168 31.29 -1.23 -6.45
C VAL A 168 30.05 -1.63 -5.67
N VAL A 169 30.11 -1.37 -4.37
CA VAL A 169 28.96 -1.17 -3.48
C VAL A 169 28.98 0.31 -3.11
N SER A 170 27.98 1.10 -3.48
CA SER A 170 27.92 2.53 -3.12
C SER A 170 29.19 3.34 -3.45
N GLY A 171 29.91 3.01 -4.54
CA GLY A 171 31.17 3.66 -4.90
C GLY A 171 32.43 3.13 -4.20
N GLN A 172 32.32 2.10 -3.35
CA GLN A 172 33.43 1.55 -2.56
C GLN A 172 33.73 0.07 -2.87
N PRO A 173 34.98 -0.39 -2.63
CA PRO A 173 35.36 -1.79 -2.80
C PRO A 173 34.64 -2.69 -1.78
N LEU A 174 34.14 -3.84 -2.23
CA LEU A 174 33.59 -4.89 -1.37
C LEU A 174 34.55 -5.25 -0.22
N ASP A 175 34.04 -5.23 1.00
CA ASP A 175 34.73 -5.81 2.15
C ASP A 175 34.57 -7.35 2.17
N LYS A 176 35.15 -8.01 3.18
CA LYS A 176 35.13 -9.48 3.28
C LYS A 176 33.75 -10.05 3.65
N GLU A 177 32.92 -9.29 4.37
CA GLU A 177 31.59 -9.75 4.79
C GLU A 177 30.61 -9.63 3.62
N ASP A 178 30.64 -8.50 2.91
CA ASP A 178 29.84 -8.27 1.70
C ASP A 178 30.21 -9.27 0.59
N SER A 179 31.50 -9.63 0.49
CA SER A 179 31.95 -10.65 -0.46
C SER A 179 31.35 -12.04 -0.15
N GLN A 180 31.10 -12.38 1.12
CA GLN A 180 30.44 -13.66 1.47
C GLN A 180 28.95 -13.66 1.13
N HIS A 181 28.32 -12.49 0.99
CA HIS A 181 26.90 -12.36 0.66
C HIS A 181 26.64 -12.35 -0.84
N VAL A 182 27.57 -11.80 -1.63
CA VAL A 182 27.43 -11.70 -3.10
C VAL A 182 27.81 -12.99 -3.82
N PHE A 183 28.90 -13.62 -3.40
CA PHE A 183 29.50 -14.71 -4.14
C PHE A 183 29.02 -16.10 -3.67
N PRO A 184 28.84 -17.04 -4.59
CA PRO A 184 28.37 -18.38 -4.26
C PRO A 184 29.47 -19.21 -3.56
N SER A 185 29.08 -20.30 -2.91
CA SER A 185 30.02 -21.39 -2.61
C SER A 185 30.60 -21.93 -3.90
N PHE A 186 31.92 -22.12 -3.97
CA PHE A 186 32.61 -22.60 -5.16
C PHE A 186 33.03 -24.05 -5.01
N VAL A 187 32.56 -24.90 -5.92
CA VAL A 187 32.87 -26.33 -5.95
C VAL A 187 33.58 -26.66 -7.25
N TRP A 188 34.85 -27.06 -7.16
CA TRP A 188 35.58 -27.56 -8.31
C TRP A 188 35.39 -29.07 -8.46
N LEU A 189 34.59 -29.48 -9.44
CA LEU A 189 34.34 -30.88 -9.77
C LEU A 189 35.35 -31.37 -10.81
N LEU A 190 36.20 -32.31 -10.41
CA LEU A 190 37.20 -32.96 -11.27
C LEU A 190 36.67 -34.29 -11.78
N ARG A 191 36.30 -34.36 -13.05
CA ARG A 191 35.77 -35.55 -13.72
C ARG A 191 36.90 -36.46 -14.19
N ASP A 192 36.58 -37.74 -14.35
CA ASP A 192 37.46 -38.79 -14.88
C ASP A 192 38.81 -38.92 -14.12
N VAL A 193 38.80 -38.64 -12.82
CA VAL A 193 40.00 -38.74 -11.98
C VAL A 193 40.19 -40.17 -11.50
N VAL A 194 41.36 -40.74 -11.83
CA VAL A 194 41.81 -42.06 -11.38
C VAL A 194 43.08 -41.98 -10.51
N LEU A 195 43.64 -40.79 -10.35
CA LEU A 195 44.89 -40.56 -9.62
C LEU A 195 44.61 -40.31 -8.13
N SER A 196 45.49 -40.84 -7.27
CA SER A 196 45.45 -40.60 -5.82
C SER A 196 46.14 -39.28 -5.45
N LEU A 197 45.74 -38.71 -4.31
CA LEU A 197 46.40 -37.52 -3.76
C LEU A 197 47.89 -37.78 -3.45
N PRO A 198 48.77 -36.75 -3.57
CA PRO A 198 50.16 -36.87 -3.16
C PRO A 198 50.31 -37.22 -1.67
N LYS A 199 51.39 -37.92 -1.30
CA LYS A 199 51.70 -38.23 0.11
C LYS A 199 51.79 -36.96 0.95
N GLY A 200 51.13 -36.96 2.10
CA GLY A 200 51.12 -35.84 3.05
C GLY A 200 50.06 -34.77 2.79
N VAL A 201 49.21 -34.93 1.77
CA VAL A 201 48.06 -34.05 1.54
C VAL A 201 46.80 -34.76 2.04
N GLU A 202 46.08 -34.12 2.96
CA GLU A 202 44.95 -34.72 3.67
C GLU A 202 43.73 -34.96 2.77
N ASN A 203 43.38 -33.97 1.94
CA ASN A 203 42.19 -34.01 1.09
C ASN A 203 42.38 -33.13 -0.16
N LEU A 204 41.41 -33.17 -1.08
CA LEU A 204 41.51 -32.45 -2.35
C LEU A 204 41.48 -30.92 -2.15
N LYS A 205 40.75 -30.41 -1.16
CA LYS A 205 40.78 -28.98 -0.80
C LYS A 205 42.20 -28.54 -0.42
N ALA A 206 42.87 -29.31 0.46
CA ALA A 206 44.25 -29.06 0.83
C ALA A 206 45.20 -29.13 -0.39
N TYR A 207 44.98 -30.08 -1.31
CA TYR A 207 45.74 -30.15 -2.56
C TYR A 207 45.63 -28.85 -3.38
N PHE A 208 44.42 -28.31 -3.54
CA PHE A 208 44.23 -27.04 -4.23
C PHE A 208 44.93 -25.89 -3.51
N LEU A 209 44.67 -25.71 -2.21
CA LEU A 209 45.20 -24.60 -1.42
C LEU A 209 46.72 -24.64 -1.26
N GLU A 210 47.34 -25.81 -1.22
CA GLU A 210 48.78 -25.97 -0.95
C GLU A 210 49.63 -26.19 -2.19
N LYS A 211 49.09 -26.81 -3.25
CA LYS A 211 49.86 -27.24 -4.42
C LYS A 211 49.42 -26.56 -5.71
N VAL A 212 48.11 -26.40 -5.94
CA VAL A 212 47.60 -25.78 -7.17
C VAL A 212 47.69 -24.25 -7.08
N PHE A 213 47.26 -23.68 -5.95
CA PHE A 213 47.18 -22.24 -5.72
C PHE A 213 48.50 -21.63 -5.24
N LYS A 214 49.33 -22.39 -4.52
CA LYS A 214 50.61 -21.92 -3.97
C LYS A 214 51.83 -22.37 -4.78
N MET A 215 51.71 -22.56 -6.11
CA MET A 215 52.82 -23.07 -6.94
C MET A 215 54.15 -22.35 -6.63
N ARG A 216 55.09 -23.08 -6.00
CA ARG A 216 56.44 -22.59 -5.67
C ARG A 216 57.32 -22.65 -6.94
N GLY A 217 57.39 -21.53 -7.65
CA GLY A 217 58.24 -21.29 -8.82
C GLY A 217 57.67 -20.13 -9.62
N ARG A 218 58.49 -19.32 -10.35
CA ARG A 218 58.09 -18.08 -11.06
C ARG A 218 56.68 -18.20 -11.69
N PRO A 219 55.61 -17.79 -10.99
CA PRO A 219 54.27 -17.85 -11.54
C PRO A 219 54.18 -16.75 -12.59
N ASN A 220 53.52 -17.00 -13.71
CA ASN A 220 53.13 -15.88 -14.56
C ASN A 220 52.17 -15.00 -13.74
N GLU A 221 52.36 -13.67 -13.69
CA GLU A 221 51.59 -12.77 -12.82
C GLU A 221 50.07 -12.97 -12.95
N LYS A 222 49.63 -13.34 -14.16
CA LYS A 222 48.24 -13.59 -14.50
C LYS A 222 47.63 -14.73 -13.67
N SER A 223 48.27 -15.91 -13.62
CA SER A 223 47.74 -17.07 -12.89
C SER A 223 47.69 -16.83 -11.38
N GLN A 224 48.67 -16.09 -10.83
CA GLN A 224 48.67 -15.75 -9.41
C GLN A 224 47.50 -14.80 -9.06
N LYS A 225 47.24 -13.80 -9.91
CA LYS A 225 46.07 -12.90 -9.74
C LYS A 225 44.75 -13.67 -9.80
N VAL A 226 44.63 -14.71 -10.64
CA VAL A 226 43.42 -15.55 -10.69
C VAL A 226 43.21 -16.25 -9.35
N VAL A 227 44.26 -16.88 -8.83
CA VAL A 227 44.22 -17.61 -7.55
C VAL A 227 43.85 -16.69 -6.40
N ASP A 228 44.50 -15.52 -6.32
CA ASP A 228 44.24 -14.53 -5.27
C ASP A 228 42.79 -14.05 -5.32
N ASN A 229 42.24 -13.87 -6.53
CA ASN A 229 40.85 -13.52 -6.73
C ASN A 229 39.89 -14.66 -6.38
N ILE A 230 40.18 -15.91 -6.74
CA ILE A 230 39.35 -17.07 -6.34
C ILE A 230 39.24 -17.13 -4.81
N LEU A 231 40.37 -17.02 -4.10
CA LEU A 231 40.39 -17.08 -2.64
C LEU A 231 39.76 -15.85 -1.98
N LYS A 232 39.77 -14.70 -2.65
CA LYS A 232 39.13 -13.47 -2.17
C LYS A 232 37.62 -13.52 -2.32
N PHE A 233 37.13 -13.94 -3.49
CA PHE A 233 35.71 -13.87 -3.84
C PHE A 233 34.93 -15.13 -3.50
N PHE A 234 35.58 -16.30 -3.41
CA PHE A 234 34.94 -17.57 -3.06
C PHE A 234 35.53 -18.13 -1.77
N PRO A 235 35.20 -17.54 -0.61
CA PRO A 235 35.75 -17.97 0.68
C PRO A 235 35.33 -19.40 1.05
N ASP A 236 34.13 -19.82 0.63
CA ASP A 236 33.70 -21.22 0.72
C ASP A 236 34.08 -22.00 -0.56
N PHE A 237 35.35 -22.39 -0.63
CA PHE A 237 35.90 -23.23 -1.70
C PHE A 237 35.97 -24.70 -1.28
N ASP A 238 35.48 -25.61 -2.12
CA ASP A 238 35.76 -27.05 -2.04
C ASP A 238 36.05 -27.66 -3.41
N ALA A 239 36.57 -28.88 -3.41
CA ALA A 239 36.83 -29.65 -4.61
C ALA A 239 36.44 -31.11 -4.43
N PHE A 240 35.96 -31.74 -5.49
CA PHE A 240 35.52 -33.13 -5.46
C PHE A 240 36.02 -33.92 -6.68
N PRO A 241 36.68 -35.08 -6.50
CA PRO A 241 37.08 -35.94 -7.60
C PRO A 241 35.98 -36.95 -7.92
N LEU A 242 35.69 -37.16 -9.20
CA LEU A 242 34.74 -38.15 -9.68
C LEU A 242 35.43 -39.06 -10.70
N SER A 243 35.35 -40.37 -10.48
CA SER A 243 35.91 -41.36 -11.40
C SER A 243 35.18 -41.38 -12.76
N PRO A 244 35.75 -42.01 -13.80
CA PRO A 244 35.02 -42.19 -15.06
C PRO A 244 33.78 -43.07 -14.87
N PRO A 245 32.67 -42.77 -15.57
CA PRO A 245 31.44 -43.56 -15.47
C PRO A 245 31.59 -44.96 -16.08
N SER A 246 32.45 -45.13 -17.08
CA SER A 246 32.83 -46.41 -17.68
C SER A 246 34.15 -46.28 -18.43
N SER A 247 34.77 -47.41 -18.79
CA SER A 247 35.87 -47.49 -19.76
C SER A 247 35.37 -47.65 -21.20
N ASP A 248 34.09 -47.97 -21.40
CA ASP A 248 33.47 -48.13 -22.72
C ASP A 248 32.92 -46.80 -23.23
N ALA A 249 33.50 -46.28 -24.31
CA ALA A 249 33.08 -45.04 -24.94
C ALA A 249 31.60 -45.04 -25.40
N THR A 250 31.09 -46.19 -25.84
CA THR A 250 29.69 -46.32 -26.29
C THR A 250 28.72 -46.20 -25.13
N LEU A 251 29.11 -46.69 -23.95
CA LEU A 251 28.36 -46.50 -22.71
C LEU A 251 28.40 -45.04 -22.25
N ILE A 252 29.58 -44.40 -22.32
CA ILE A 252 29.76 -42.99 -21.92
C ILE A 252 28.86 -42.07 -22.77
N GLN A 253 28.68 -42.37 -24.05
CA GLN A 253 27.79 -41.60 -24.93
C GLN A 253 26.31 -41.79 -24.58
N ASN A 254 25.94 -42.93 -23.99
CA ASN A 254 24.56 -43.35 -23.76
C ASN A 254 24.25 -43.60 -22.27
N LEU A 255 24.88 -42.83 -21.36
CA LEU A 255 24.76 -43.00 -19.90
C LEU A 255 23.32 -42.92 -19.36
N ASN A 256 22.41 -42.36 -20.14
CA ASN A 256 21.01 -42.17 -19.79
C ASN A 256 20.11 -43.36 -20.18
N GLU A 257 20.61 -44.32 -20.97
CA GLU A 257 19.82 -45.49 -21.34
C GLU A 257 19.47 -46.32 -20.10
N LYS A 258 18.17 -46.44 -19.80
CA LYS A 258 17.66 -47.15 -18.61
C LYS A 258 18.16 -48.59 -18.53
N GLY A 259 18.31 -49.27 -19.67
CA GLY A 259 18.77 -50.66 -19.74
C GLY A 259 20.25 -50.87 -19.36
N ARG A 260 21.05 -49.80 -19.34
CA ARG A 260 22.53 -49.90 -19.22
C ARG A 260 23.07 -49.29 -17.93
N GLN A 261 22.18 -48.89 -17.02
CA GLN A 261 22.55 -48.40 -15.68
C GLN A 261 23.35 -49.43 -14.88
N GLY A 262 23.14 -50.73 -15.12
CA GLY A 262 23.92 -51.81 -14.50
C GLY A 262 25.40 -51.82 -14.88
N GLU A 263 25.73 -51.32 -16.08
CA GLU A 263 27.08 -51.32 -16.65
C GLU A 263 27.93 -50.12 -16.20
N ILE A 264 27.31 -49.10 -15.60
CA ILE A 264 28.02 -47.95 -15.02
C ILE A 264 28.82 -48.39 -13.79
N SER A 265 30.06 -47.91 -13.70
CA SER A 265 31.01 -48.29 -12.66
C SER A 265 30.49 -48.01 -11.24
N SER A 266 30.74 -48.94 -10.32
CA SER A 266 30.30 -48.81 -8.93
C SER A 266 31.00 -47.66 -8.20
N SER A 267 32.27 -47.39 -8.54
CA SER A 267 33.03 -46.25 -8.02
C SER A 267 32.42 -44.92 -8.46
N PHE A 268 31.97 -44.80 -9.71
CA PHE A 268 31.28 -43.60 -10.17
C PHE A 268 29.95 -43.40 -9.45
N LYS A 269 29.10 -44.43 -9.36
CA LYS A 269 27.81 -44.35 -8.63
C LYS A 269 28.02 -43.90 -7.19
N LYS A 270 28.96 -44.52 -6.49
CA LYS A 270 29.33 -44.14 -5.12
C LYS A 270 29.83 -42.70 -5.04
N GLY A 271 30.70 -42.30 -5.98
CA GLY A 271 31.21 -40.94 -6.06
C GLY A 271 30.12 -39.89 -6.32
N VAL A 272 29.10 -40.20 -7.12
CA VAL A 272 27.94 -39.32 -7.33
C VAL A 272 27.14 -39.14 -6.03
N GLU A 273 26.90 -40.23 -5.28
CA GLU A 273 26.22 -40.15 -3.97
C GLU A 273 27.02 -39.35 -2.93
N GLU A 274 28.34 -39.49 -2.91
CA GLU A 274 29.22 -38.71 -2.04
C GLU A 274 29.27 -37.24 -2.46
N PHE A 275 29.34 -36.97 -3.78
CA PHE A 275 29.28 -35.62 -4.33
C PHE A 275 27.97 -34.93 -3.97
N LYS A 276 26.85 -35.64 -4.12
CA LYS A 276 25.52 -35.18 -3.73
C LYS A 276 25.47 -34.79 -2.25
N LYS A 277 25.97 -35.62 -1.34
CA LYS A 277 26.02 -35.29 0.10
C LYS A 277 26.82 -34.02 0.38
N MET A 278 27.98 -33.85 -0.26
CA MET A 278 28.81 -32.65 -0.11
C MET A 278 28.08 -31.42 -0.66
N LEU A 279 27.51 -31.52 -1.87
CA LEU A 279 26.78 -30.42 -2.50
C LEU A 279 25.56 -30.00 -1.67
N HIS A 280 24.79 -30.97 -1.18
CA HIS A 280 23.60 -30.73 -0.36
C HIS A 280 23.94 -30.03 0.96
N SER A 281 25.13 -30.30 1.53
CA SER A 281 25.61 -29.60 2.74
C SER A 281 25.89 -28.11 2.52
N LYS A 282 26.02 -27.68 1.25
CA LYS A 282 26.28 -26.29 0.87
C LYS A 282 25.03 -25.53 0.42
N LEU A 283 23.89 -26.20 0.30
CA LEU A 283 22.67 -25.56 -0.18
C LEU A 283 22.19 -24.53 0.81
N THR A 284 22.25 -23.28 0.40
CA THR A 284 21.76 -22.14 1.18
C THR A 284 20.97 -21.21 0.25
N PRO A 285 19.84 -20.66 0.70
CA PRO A 285 19.11 -19.66 -0.08
C PRO A 285 20.02 -18.48 -0.39
N LYS A 286 19.93 -17.96 -1.62
CA LYS A 286 20.72 -16.81 -2.03
C LYS A 286 20.30 -15.61 -1.19
N ARG A 287 21.28 -14.90 -0.64
CA ARG A 287 21.02 -13.73 0.22
C ARG A 287 20.78 -12.49 -0.62
N SER A 288 19.92 -11.61 -0.10
CA SER A 288 19.84 -10.24 -0.57
C SER A 288 21.21 -9.57 -0.44
N PHE A 289 21.50 -8.70 -1.39
CA PHE A 289 22.69 -7.85 -1.33
C PHE A 289 22.53 -6.73 -0.30
N VAL A 290 21.29 -6.28 -0.05
CA VAL A 290 20.98 -5.21 0.91
C VAL A 290 20.12 -5.79 2.03
N GLY A 291 20.73 -5.96 3.22
CA GLY A 291 20.04 -6.41 4.43
C GLY A 291 20.00 -7.94 4.63
N GLN A 292 19.14 -8.40 5.53
CA GLN A 292 19.07 -9.82 5.95
C GLN A 292 18.10 -10.69 5.13
N GLY A 293 17.46 -10.12 4.10
CA GLY A 293 16.49 -10.81 3.25
C GLY A 293 17.11 -11.89 2.35
N PHE A 294 16.24 -12.68 1.71
CA PHE A 294 16.64 -13.70 0.73
C PHE A 294 16.12 -13.34 -0.65
N VAL A 295 16.82 -13.78 -1.69
CA VAL A 295 16.34 -13.66 -3.06
C VAL A 295 15.16 -14.62 -3.22
N THR A 296 14.00 -14.08 -3.56
CA THR A 296 12.80 -14.82 -3.97
C THR A 296 12.85 -15.16 -5.46
N GLY A 297 11.90 -15.94 -5.97
CA GLY A 297 11.81 -16.22 -7.40
C GLY A 297 11.52 -14.98 -8.24
N GLU A 298 10.66 -14.09 -7.72
CA GLU A 298 10.39 -12.78 -8.32
C GLU A 298 11.66 -11.93 -8.41
N ALA A 299 12.40 -11.82 -7.30
CA ALA A 299 13.67 -11.11 -7.27
C ALA A 299 14.69 -11.71 -8.24
N LEU A 300 14.80 -13.05 -8.30
CA LEU A 300 15.72 -13.72 -9.22
C LEU A 300 15.37 -13.42 -10.70
N ALA A 301 14.10 -13.34 -11.06
CA ALA A 301 13.68 -12.99 -12.42
C ALA A 301 14.15 -11.57 -12.81
N THR A 302 13.95 -10.60 -11.92
CA THR A 302 14.42 -9.21 -12.13
C THR A 302 15.94 -9.13 -12.24
N LEU A 303 16.66 -9.86 -11.37
CA LEU A 303 18.13 -9.92 -11.43
C LEU A 303 18.63 -10.48 -12.78
N VAL A 304 17.95 -11.50 -13.33
CA VAL A 304 18.29 -12.06 -14.65
C VAL A 304 18.13 -11.00 -15.75
N GLU A 305 17.02 -10.27 -15.76
CA GLU A 305 16.75 -9.22 -16.76
C GLU A 305 17.82 -8.12 -16.69
N GLU A 306 18.07 -7.59 -15.49
CA GLU A 306 19.03 -6.51 -15.25
C GLU A 306 20.48 -6.92 -15.60
N TYR A 307 20.89 -8.12 -15.21
CA TYR A 307 22.24 -8.57 -15.51
C TYR A 307 22.45 -8.87 -17.00
N ILE A 308 21.43 -9.36 -17.71
CA ILE A 308 21.51 -9.55 -19.17
C ILE A 308 21.57 -8.19 -19.88
N GLN A 309 20.75 -7.22 -19.46
CA GLN A 309 20.78 -5.87 -20.01
C GLN A 309 22.16 -5.22 -19.83
N ALA A 310 22.74 -5.35 -18.63
CA ALA A 310 24.09 -4.87 -18.36
C ALA A 310 25.15 -5.63 -19.18
N ALA A 311 25.02 -6.95 -19.33
CA ALA A 311 25.96 -7.75 -20.10
C ALA A 311 25.96 -7.43 -21.61
N ASN A 312 24.82 -7.01 -22.15
CA ASN A 312 24.69 -6.62 -23.57
C ASN A 312 25.19 -5.20 -23.86
N SER A 313 25.38 -4.38 -22.84
CA SER A 313 25.72 -2.97 -23.00
C SER A 313 27.25 -2.79 -23.10
N PRO A 314 27.80 -2.24 -24.20
CA PRO A 314 29.24 -2.09 -24.39
C PRO A 314 29.89 -1.24 -23.28
N GLY A 315 30.86 -1.80 -22.57
CA GLY A 315 31.56 -1.11 -21.47
C GLY A 315 30.75 -0.98 -20.18
N ALA A 316 29.47 -1.39 -20.18
CA ALA A 316 28.69 -1.47 -18.96
C ALA A 316 29.15 -2.65 -18.12
N VAL A 317 29.09 -2.45 -16.82
CA VAL A 317 29.46 -3.44 -15.82
C VAL A 317 28.18 -3.76 -15.04
N PRO A 318 27.76 -5.04 -14.93
CA PRO A 318 26.63 -5.40 -14.09
C PRO A 318 26.90 -4.99 -12.64
N VAL A 319 26.17 -3.99 -12.14
CA VAL A 319 26.26 -3.54 -10.75
C VAL A 319 25.20 -4.30 -9.95
N VAL A 320 25.63 -5.13 -9.00
CA VAL A 320 24.73 -5.98 -8.20
C VAL A 320 23.69 -5.12 -7.45
N GLU A 321 24.14 -4.00 -6.90
CA GLU A 321 23.29 -3.05 -6.18
C GLU A 321 22.21 -2.42 -7.07
N SER A 322 22.52 -2.07 -8.32
CA SER A 322 21.55 -1.42 -9.21
C SER A 322 20.39 -2.35 -9.53
N ALA A 323 20.69 -3.62 -9.82
CA ALA A 323 19.67 -4.63 -10.11
C ALA A 323 18.76 -4.87 -8.90
N TRP A 324 19.33 -4.90 -7.69
CA TRP A 324 18.55 -5.05 -6.45
C TRP A 324 17.70 -3.81 -6.14
N ASN A 325 18.21 -2.62 -6.39
CA ASN A 325 17.46 -1.37 -6.24
C ASN A 325 16.28 -1.31 -7.22
N VAL A 326 16.45 -1.80 -8.45
CA VAL A 326 15.35 -1.93 -9.42
C VAL A 326 14.28 -2.89 -8.91
N PHE A 327 14.67 -4.06 -8.42
CA PHE A 327 13.72 -5.01 -7.81
C PHE A 327 12.97 -4.38 -6.63
N THR A 328 13.70 -3.84 -5.66
CA THR A 328 13.14 -3.21 -4.45
C THR A 328 12.16 -2.10 -4.81
N LYS A 329 12.54 -1.21 -5.73
CA LYS A 329 11.66 -0.12 -6.19
C LYS A 329 10.40 -0.67 -6.84
N THR A 330 10.53 -1.64 -7.74
CA THR A 330 9.41 -2.22 -8.47
C THR A 330 8.43 -2.90 -7.52
N LYS A 331 8.94 -3.76 -6.64
CA LYS A 331 8.15 -4.49 -5.63
C LYS A 331 7.43 -3.50 -4.71
N CYS A 332 8.14 -2.59 -4.06
CA CYS A 332 7.54 -1.62 -3.15
C CYS A 332 6.51 -0.71 -3.85
N THR A 333 6.77 -0.29 -5.10
CA THR A 333 5.80 0.53 -5.85
C THR A 333 4.52 -0.25 -6.13
N GLN A 334 4.63 -1.51 -6.54
CA GLN A 334 3.47 -2.35 -6.80
C GLN A 334 2.69 -2.62 -5.52
N THR A 335 3.38 -3.06 -4.46
CA THR A 335 2.76 -3.31 -3.15
C THR A 335 2.10 -2.05 -2.58
N LEU A 336 2.69 -0.87 -2.77
CA LEU A 336 2.08 0.40 -2.37
C LEU A 336 0.76 0.64 -3.10
N ASN A 337 0.72 0.44 -4.41
CA ASN A 337 -0.51 0.62 -5.20
C ASN A 337 -1.59 -0.38 -4.78
N ASP A 338 -1.22 -1.63 -4.52
CA ASP A 338 -2.14 -2.66 -4.05
C ASP A 338 -2.67 -2.33 -2.63
N ALA A 339 -1.81 -1.81 -1.74
CA ALA A 339 -2.20 -1.34 -0.41
C ALA A 339 -3.15 -0.13 -0.47
N LYS A 340 -2.89 0.83 -1.37
CA LYS A 340 -3.80 1.96 -1.63
C LYS A 340 -5.16 1.47 -2.13
N ALA A 341 -5.16 0.50 -3.06
CA ALA A 341 -6.40 -0.10 -3.57
C ALA A 341 -7.20 -0.83 -2.48
N LEU A 342 -6.51 -1.53 -1.56
CA LEU A 342 -7.12 -2.18 -0.41
C LEU A 342 -7.82 -1.16 0.51
N TYR A 343 -7.11 -0.09 0.86
CA TYR A 343 -7.66 1.02 1.64
C TYR A 343 -8.88 1.66 0.96
N ASP A 344 -8.78 2.00 -0.32
CA ASP A 344 -9.87 2.59 -1.10
C ASP A 344 -11.08 1.66 -1.19
N GLY A 345 -10.84 0.35 -1.26
CA GLY A 345 -11.87 -0.69 -1.19
C GLY A 345 -12.63 -0.62 0.15
N GLY A 346 -11.90 -0.59 1.26
CA GLY A 346 -12.47 -0.47 2.60
C GLY A 346 -13.28 0.81 2.80
N ILE A 347 -12.74 1.96 2.38
CA ILE A 347 -13.45 3.24 2.47
C ILE A 347 -14.74 3.25 1.64
N ARG A 348 -14.74 2.62 0.46
CA ARG A 348 -15.93 2.48 -0.37
C ARG A 348 -17.01 1.63 0.30
N GLU A 349 -16.63 0.50 0.87
CA GLU A 349 -17.54 -0.36 1.63
C GLU A 349 -18.11 0.38 2.85
N PHE A 350 -17.29 1.17 3.54
CA PHE A 350 -17.74 2.04 4.63
C PHE A 350 -18.81 3.05 4.16
N LYS A 351 -18.58 3.74 3.03
CA LYS A 351 -19.56 4.70 2.47
C LYS A 351 -20.90 4.05 2.17
N GLU A 352 -20.89 2.83 1.64
CA GLU A 352 -22.11 2.06 1.33
C GLU A 352 -22.89 1.66 2.59
N LYS A 353 -22.20 1.35 3.69
CA LYS A 353 -22.84 0.88 4.94
C LYS A 353 -23.32 2.00 5.86
N VAL A 354 -22.51 3.04 6.04
CA VAL A 354 -22.76 4.06 7.08
C VAL A 354 -23.59 5.22 6.55
N CYS A 355 -23.53 5.50 5.25
CA CYS A 355 -24.13 6.65 4.54
C CYS A 355 -23.73 8.01 5.13
N LEU A 356 -23.33 8.94 4.28
CA LEU A 356 -23.04 10.32 4.69
C LEU A 356 -24.33 11.18 4.69
N PRO A 357 -24.46 12.17 5.58
CA PRO A 357 -23.53 12.52 6.65
C PRO A 357 -23.67 11.63 7.90
N CYS A 358 -22.57 11.45 8.62
CA CYS A 358 -22.48 10.66 9.83
C CYS A 358 -21.58 11.31 10.90
N ASP A 359 -21.49 10.71 12.08
CA ASP A 359 -20.57 11.16 13.13
C ASP A 359 -19.12 10.96 12.69
N ASP A 360 -18.29 12.02 12.73
CA ASP A 360 -16.88 11.99 12.34
C ASP A 360 -16.09 10.87 13.01
N ARG A 361 -16.46 10.47 14.23
CA ARG A 361 -15.81 9.33 14.92
C ARG A 361 -15.91 8.03 14.13
N LYS A 362 -16.99 7.82 13.38
CA LYS A 362 -17.15 6.62 12.54
C LYS A 362 -16.15 6.64 11.39
N ILE A 363 -15.96 7.80 10.76
CA ILE A 363 -14.99 7.99 9.67
C ILE A 363 -13.57 7.75 10.19
N ARG A 364 -13.21 8.37 11.31
CA ARG A 364 -11.88 8.22 11.93
C ARG A 364 -11.57 6.78 12.32
N ASN A 365 -12.53 6.07 12.92
CA ASN A 365 -12.35 4.67 13.28
C ASN A 365 -12.17 3.79 12.03
N ALA A 366 -13.00 3.99 11.00
CA ALA A 366 -12.87 3.24 9.75
C ALA A 366 -11.53 3.51 9.06
N HIS A 367 -11.10 4.77 9.00
CA HIS A 367 -9.77 5.13 8.48
C HIS A 367 -8.65 4.39 9.24
N GLN A 368 -8.68 4.38 10.58
CA GLN A 368 -7.68 3.69 11.39
C GLN A 368 -7.65 2.17 11.11
N ASP A 369 -8.81 1.53 11.03
CA ASP A 369 -8.92 0.09 10.77
C ASP A 369 -8.34 -0.27 9.38
N TYR A 370 -8.75 0.47 8.34
CA TYR A 370 -8.28 0.19 6.97
C TYR A 370 -6.84 0.62 6.71
N LEU A 371 -6.34 1.66 7.40
CA LEU A 371 -4.93 2.02 7.36
C LEU A 371 -4.07 0.91 7.97
N LEU A 372 -4.47 0.37 9.12
CA LEU A 372 -3.75 -0.74 9.75
C LEU A 372 -3.73 -1.98 8.85
N GLU A 373 -4.86 -2.29 8.20
CA GLU A 373 -4.96 -3.39 7.24
C GLU A 373 -4.01 -3.18 6.05
N ALA A 374 -4.04 -1.99 5.43
CA ALA A 374 -3.16 -1.65 4.31
C ALA A 374 -1.67 -1.68 4.68
N LEU A 375 -1.29 -1.19 5.86
CA LEU A 375 0.09 -1.23 6.36
C LEU A 375 0.55 -2.68 6.62
N THR A 376 -0.31 -3.50 7.22
CA THR A 376 0.00 -4.91 7.49
C THR A 376 0.19 -5.69 6.20
N PHE A 377 -0.68 -5.44 5.20
CA PHE A 377 -0.53 -6.00 3.87
C PHE A 377 0.81 -5.58 3.23
N PHE A 378 1.13 -4.28 3.29
CA PHE A 378 2.38 -3.77 2.71
C PHE A 378 3.63 -4.40 3.32
N GLU A 379 3.73 -4.45 4.66
CA GLU A 379 4.89 -5.04 5.35
C GLU A 379 5.04 -6.54 5.05
N THR A 380 3.93 -7.26 4.92
CA THR A 380 3.96 -8.70 4.62
C THR A 380 4.43 -8.95 3.19
N GLU A 381 3.85 -8.25 2.22
CA GLU A 381 4.16 -8.46 0.80
C GLU A 381 5.53 -7.92 0.38
N ALA A 382 6.08 -6.94 1.12
CA ALA A 382 7.40 -6.37 0.86
C ALA A 382 8.49 -6.90 1.82
N GLU A 383 8.23 -7.98 2.56
CA GLU A 383 9.15 -8.51 3.59
C GLU A 383 10.56 -8.78 3.05
N ASP A 384 10.67 -9.22 1.80
CA ASP A 384 11.91 -9.58 1.10
C ASP A 384 12.76 -8.37 0.66
N THR A 385 12.24 -7.15 0.82
CA THR A 385 12.95 -5.89 0.52
C THR A 385 13.68 -5.31 1.73
N ALA A 386 14.58 -4.35 1.50
CA ALA A 386 15.33 -3.70 2.58
C ALA A 386 14.43 -2.80 3.45
N VAL A 387 14.50 -2.97 4.78
CA VAL A 387 13.70 -2.19 5.76
C VAL A 387 13.79 -0.68 5.51
N MET A 388 15.00 -0.15 5.29
CA MET A 388 15.20 1.29 5.03
C MET A 388 14.51 1.77 3.75
N ALA A 389 14.43 0.91 2.72
CA ALA A 389 13.77 1.25 1.47
C ALA A 389 12.24 1.26 1.63
N ARG A 390 11.67 0.45 2.54
CA ARG A 390 10.22 0.39 2.80
C ARG A 390 9.67 1.65 3.46
N TRP A 391 10.45 2.29 4.33
CA TRP A 391 10.02 3.46 5.10
C TRP A 391 9.42 4.58 4.24
N MET A 392 10.03 4.90 3.09
CA MET A 392 9.53 5.94 2.20
C MET A 392 8.16 5.61 1.60
N TYR A 393 7.88 4.33 1.32
CA TYR A 393 6.59 3.90 0.77
C TYR A 393 5.52 3.82 1.86
N ILE A 394 5.89 3.43 3.08
CA ILE A 394 4.99 3.46 4.24
C ILE A 394 4.58 4.90 4.56
N GLU A 395 5.52 5.84 4.52
CA GLU A 395 5.23 7.27 4.69
C GLU A 395 4.33 7.79 3.55
N GLU A 396 4.60 7.39 2.30
CA GLU A 396 3.72 7.74 1.17
C GLU A 396 2.31 7.17 1.32
N LEU A 397 2.17 5.93 1.80
CA LEU A 397 0.87 5.32 2.08
C LEU A 397 0.12 6.09 3.17
N ALA A 398 0.77 6.40 4.28
CA ALA A 398 0.16 7.16 5.38
C ALA A 398 -0.32 8.54 4.91
N ASN A 399 0.52 9.29 4.20
CA ASN A 399 0.16 10.60 3.65
C ASN A 399 -1.04 10.49 2.69
N TYR A 400 -1.05 9.47 1.83
CA TYR A 400 -2.17 9.22 0.92
C TYR A 400 -3.48 8.95 1.67
N THR A 401 -3.45 8.12 2.71
CA THR A 401 -4.64 7.79 3.50
C THR A 401 -5.13 8.96 4.33
N ASP A 402 -4.23 9.80 4.85
CA ASP A 402 -4.56 11.01 5.62
C ASP A 402 -5.24 12.07 4.74
N GLU A 403 -4.77 12.23 3.50
CA GLU A 403 -5.43 13.08 2.50
C GLU A 403 -6.82 12.57 2.16
N ALA A 404 -6.99 11.26 1.99
CA ALA A 404 -8.29 10.63 1.74
C ALA A 404 -9.25 10.78 2.92
N GLU A 405 -8.78 10.60 4.16
CA GLU A 405 -9.58 10.84 5.38
C GLU A 405 -10.03 12.31 5.43
N SER A 406 -9.10 13.24 5.20
CA SER A 406 -9.38 14.67 5.20
C SER A 406 -10.41 15.06 4.15
N ALA A 407 -10.35 14.47 2.95
CA ALA A 407 -11.35 14.69 1.90
C ALA A 407 -12.73 14.15 2.30
N LEU A 408 -12.78 12.96 2.91
CA LEU A 408 -14.01 12.34 3.38
C LEU A 408 -14.67 13.14 4.52
N LEU A 409 -13.89 13.65 5.47
CA LEU A 409 -14.38 14.52 6.55
C LEU A 409 -14.95 15.83 6.00
N ARG A 410 -14.31 16.42 4.97
CA ARG A 410 -14.85 17.63 4.29
C ARG A 410 -16.17 17.34 3.59
N GLU A 411 -16.27 16.23 2.87
CA GLU A 411 -17.52 15.78 2.25
C GLU A 411 -18.62 15.58 3.30
N ASN A 412 -18.30 14.91 4.41
CA ASN A 412 -19.21 14.68 5.53
C ASN A 412 -19.72 15.99 6.14
N ASN A 413 -18.83 16.96 6.36
CA ASN A 413 -19.18 18.26 6.94
C ASN A 413 -20.06 19.08 6.00
N ASN A 414 -19.75 19.14 4.71
CA ASN A 414 -20.58 19.84 3.74
C ASN A 414 -22.01 19.26 3.70
N LEU A 415 -22.15 17.94 3.68
CA LEU A 415 -23.45 17.26 3.73
C LEU A 415 -24.18 17.49 5.06
N THR A 416 -23.44 17.56 6.18
CA THR A 416 -24.00 17.89 7.50
C THR A 416 -24.59 19.31 7.50
N GLU A 417 -23.85 20.29 6.96
CA GLU A 417 -24.32 21.68 6.86
C GLU A 417 -25.57 21.80 5.98
N GLU A 418 -25.57 21.15 4.83
CA GLU A 418 -26.71 21.13 3.90
C GLU A 418 -27.95 20.52 4.56
N GLN A 419 -27.83 19.32 5.15
CA GLN A 419 -28.94 18.66 5.82
C GLN A 419 -29.46 19.45 7.04
N CYS A 420 -28.56 20.05 7.83
CA CYS A 420 -28.96 20.90 8.95
C CYS A 420 -29.72 22.15 8.48
N SER A 421 -29.24 22.79 7.42
CA SER A 421 -29.88 23.96 6.81
C SER A 421 -31.30 23.63 6.33
N ASP A 422 -31.46 22.51 5.63
CA ASP A 422 -32.76 22.07 5.11
C ASP A 422 -33.71 21.59 6.21
N LEU A 423 -33.19 20.91 7.24
CA LEU A 423 -33.96 20.58 8.44
C LEU A 423 -34.49 21.86 9.11
N MET A 424 -33.64 22.88 9.30
CA MET A 424 -34.05 24.12 9.93
C MET A 424 -35.13 24.85 9.12
N LYS A 425 -34.98 24.94 7.79
CA LYS A 425 -36.03 25.50 6.91
C LYS A 425 -37.34 24.76 7.07
N THR A 426 -37.30 23.43 7.07
CA THR A 426 -38.48 22.57 7.20
C THR A 426 -39.17 22.80 8.55
N LEU A 427 -38.41 22.77 9.64
CA LEU A 427 -38.95 22.98 10.98
C LEU A 427 -39.56 24.38 11.14
N ARG A 428 -38.98 25.42 10.53
CA ARG A 428 -39.55 26.78 10.53
C ARG A 428 -40.89 26.84 9.81
N VAL A 429 -41.00 26.21 8.63
CA VAL A 429 -42.27 26.15 7.89
C VAL A 429 -43.35 25.40 8.69
N VAL A 430 -42.98 24.31 9.36
CA VAL A 430 -43.91 23.48 10.13
C VAL A 430 -44.38 24.18 11.41
N TRP A 431 -43.45 24.76 12.18
CA TRP A 431 -43.73 25.25 13.53
C TRP A 431 -43.87 26.76 13.64
N LEU A 432 -42.98 27.52 12.98
CA LEU A 432 -42.85 28.96 13.17
C LEU A 432 -43.83 29.75 12.31
N ASP A 433 -43.93 29.44 11.02
CA ASP A 433 -44.74 30.20 10.06
C ASP A 433 -46.23 30.30 10.44
N PRO A 434 -46.90 29.23 10.94
CA PRO A 434 -48.29 29.34 11.37
C PRO A 434 -48.47 30.33 12.52
N VAL A 435 -47.54 30.35 13.48
CA VAL A 435 -47.62 31.25 14.64
C VAL A 435 -47.25 32.67 14.23
N LEU A 436 -46.28 32.84 13.34
CA LEU A 436 -45.97 34.15 12.79
C LEU A 436 -47.16 34.73 12.02
N LYS A 437 -47.94 33.91 11.29
CA LYS A 437 -49.15 34.38 10.62
C LYS A 437 -50.14 35.00 11.60
N ASP A 438 -50.41 34.32 12.72
CA ASP A 438 -51.31 34.81 13.78
C ASP A 438 -50.75 36.08 14.45
N VAL A 439 -49.44 36.10 14.74
CA VAL A 439 -48.75 37.27 15.33
C VAL A 439 -48.87 38.51 14.42
N HIS A 440 -48.84 38.33 13.10
CA HIS A 440 -48.96 39.43 12.14
C HIS A 440 -50.41 39.77 11.78
N ASP A 441 -51.42 39.02 12.22
CA ASP A 441 -52.82 39.36 11.99
C ASP A 441 -53.20 40.61 12.80
N PRO A 442 -53.62 41.71 12.14
CA PRO A 442 -54.02 42.93 12.84
C PRO A 442 -55.31 42.78 13.67
N ASN A 443 -56.13 41.76 13.37
CA ASN A 443 -57.42 41.53 14.04
C ASN A 443 -57.31 40.61 15.26
N ASP A 444 -56.16 39.97 15.48
CA ASP A 444 -55.94 39.14 16.66
C ASP A 444 -55.53 40.00 17.86
N HIS A 445 -56.33 39.93 18.92
CA HIS A 445 -56.18 40.70 20.16
C HIS A 445 -55.81 39.81 21.37
N GLU A 446 -55.55 38.51 21.17
CA GLU A 446 -55.14 37.58 22.23
C GLU A 446 -53.63 37.68 22.56
N PHE A 447 -53.16 38.89 22.87
CA PHE A 447 -51.73 39.20 22.97
C PHE A 447 -50.92 38.30 23.91
N LEU A 448 -51.47 37.97 25.08
CA LEU A 448 -50.78 37.12 26.07
C LEU A 448 -50.62 35.67 25.56
N ILE A 449 -51.63 35.15 24.87
CA ILE A 449 -51.61 33.81 24.27
C ILE A 449 -50.61 33.78 23.12
N LEU A 450 -50.59 34.81 22.28
CA LEU A 450 -49.61 34.94 21.18
C LEU A 450 -48.17 35.03 21.70
N GLU A 451 -47.91 35.78 22.78
CA GLU A 451 -46.57 35.84 23.40
C GLU A 451 -46.10 34.47 23.91
N GLU A 452 -46.99 33.71 24.56
CA GLU A 452 -46.68 32.38 25.07
C GLU A 452 -46.45 31.36 23.94
N ARG A 453 -47.35 31.34 22.94
CA ARG A 453 -47.21 30.49 21.74
C ARG A 453 -45.90 30.75 21.03
N LEU A 454 -45.52 32.02 20.86
CA LEU A 454 -44.27 32.40 20.20
C LEU A 454 -43.04 31.86 20.95
N ARG A 455 -42.99 32.01 22.28
CA ARG A 455 -41.89 31.46 23.10
C ARG A 455 -41.82 29.94 23.01
N SER A 456 -42.97 29.27 23.11
CA SER A 456 -43.06 27.82 23.05
C SER A 456 -42.59 27.29 21.69
N VAL A 457 -42.95 27.96 20.60
CA VAL A 457 -42.59 27.56 19.23
C VAL A 457 -41.10 27.68 18.97
N TYR A 458 -40.44 28.77 19.41
CA TYR A 458 -38.98 28.86 19.28
C TYR A 458 -38.25 27.80 20.13
N GLN A 459 -38.69 27.56 21.37
CA GLN A 459 -38.13 26.48 22.19
C GLN A 459 -38.32 25.11 21.54
N LYS A 460 -39.49 24.86 20.93
CA LYS A 460 -39.80 23.62 20.23
C LYS A 460 -38.92 23.46 18.98
N LEU A 461 -38.73 24.54 18.23
CA LEU A 461 -37.86 24.58 17.04
C LEU A 461 -36.42 24.16 17.37
N ASP A 462 -35.84 24.76 18.41
CA ASP A 462 -34.47 24.46 18.85
C ASP A 462 -34.33 23.04 19.40
N SER A 463 -35.32 22.58 20.17
CA SER A 463 -35.35 21.22 20.72
C SER A 463 -35.46 20.16 19.62
N ASP A 464 -36.36 20.35 18.66
CA ASP A 464 -36.57 19.40 17.56
C ASP A 464 -35.37 19.37 16.62
N PHE A 465 -34.73 20.52 16.37
CA PHE A 465 -33.48 20.56 15.61
C PHE A 465 -32.39 19.72 16.29
N LYS A 466 -32.15 19.92 17.60
CA LYS A 466 -31.14 19.16 18.35
C LYS A 466 -31.41 17.64 18.36
N GLN A 467 -32.67 17.22 18.30
CA GLN A 467 -33.05 15.81 18.28
C GLN A 467 -32.94 15.17 16.88
N GLN A 468 -33.20 15.94 15.83
CA GLN A 468 -33.31 15.43 14.47
C GLN A 468 -32.06 15.65 13.61
N ALA A 469 -31.17 16.57 14.00
CA ALA A 469 -29.94 16.84 13.27
C ALA A 469 -29.06 15.58 13.14
N LYS A 470 -28.59 15.34 11.91
CA LYS A 470 -27.75 14.18 11.55
C LYS A 470 -26.45 14.67 10.93
N GLY A 471 -25.37 13.93 11.18
CA GLY A 471 -24.04 14.24 10.68
C GLY A 471 -23.03 14.39 11.80
N ASP A 472 -22.02 15.24 11.58
CA ASP A 472 -20.99 15.49 12.58
C ASP A 472 -21.59 16.12 13.84
N LYS A 473 -21.32 15.51 15.00
CA LYS A 473 -21.92 15.94 16.27
C LYS A 473 -21.43 17.30 16.73
N SER A 474 -20.16 17.61 16.49
CA SER A 474 -19.58 18.90 16.89
C SER A 474 -20.19 20.02 16.05
N LEU A 475 -20.27 19.82 14.74
CA LEU A 475 -20.83 20.75 13.78
C LEU A 475 -22.33 20.95 13.99
N CYS A 476 -23.11 19.88 14.17
CA CYS A 476 -24.52 19.97 14.53
C CYS A 476 -24.74 20.79 15.82
N SER A 477 -23.89 20.59 16.83
CA SER A 477 -23.96 21.34 18.10
C SER A 477 -23.64 22.83 17.89
N ASN A 478 -22.64 23.14 17.08
CA ASN A 478 -22.27 24.52 16.74
C ASN A 478 -23.38 25.21 15.93
N LEU A 479 -23.96 24.53 14.95
CA LEU A 479 -25.09 25.04 14.17
C LEU A 479 -26.32 25.26 15.04
N ALA A 480 -26.63 24.32 15.94
CA ALA A 480 -27.74 24.47 16.90
C ALA A 480 -27.57 25.76 17.74
N TYR A 481 -26.36 26.00 18.25
CA TYR A 481 -26.07 27.21 19.01
C TYR A 481 -26.23 28.49 18.17
N ILE A 482 -25.75 28.48 16.92
CA ILE A 482 -25.91 29.61 15.99
C ILE A 482 -27.39 29.90 15.74
N TYR A 483 -28.20 28.87 15.48
CA TYR A 483 -29.64 29.04 15.28
C TYR A 483 -30.34 29.55 16.53
N GLU A 484 -30.03 29.01 17.71
CA GLU A 484 -30.59 29.50 18.98
C GLU A 484 -30.34 31.00 19.19
N LEU A 485 -29.15 31.49 18.87
CA LEU A 485 -28.83 32.92 18.94
C LEU A 485 -29.66 33.75 17.94
N GLN A 486 -29.82 33.27 16.70
CA GLN A 486 -30.63 33.94 15.68
C GLN A 486 -32.10 33.99 16.08
N HIS A 487 -32.64 32.86 16.55
CA HIS A 487 -34.01 32.72 17.02
C HIS A 487 -34.30 33.60 18.23
N PHE A 488 -33.37 33.72 19.17
CA PHE A 488 -33.52 34.60 20.32
C PHE A 488 -33.67 36.07 19.91
N GLU A 489 -32.84 36.55 18.99
CA GLU A 489 -32.93 37.91 18.47
C GLU A 489 -34.19 38.15 17.61
N GLU A 490 -34.60 37.17 16.81
CA GLU A 490 -35.83 37.21 16.03
C GLU A 490 -37.07 37.26 16.95
N MET A 491 -37.13 36.38 17.94
CA MET A 491 -38.19 36.31 18.94
C MET A 491 -38.34 37.63 19.70
N LYS A 492 -37.24 38.25 20.13
CA LYS A 492 -37.27 39.56 20.80
C LYS A 492 -37.97 40.62 19.96
N LYS A 493 -37.69 40.66 18.65
CA LYS A 493 -38.31 41.61 17.72
C LYS A 493 -39.81 41.38 17.61
N HIS A 494 -40.25 40.12 17.48
CA HIS A 494 -41.68 39.79 17.42
C HIS A 494 -42.40 40.11 18.74
N LEU A 495 -41.81 39.78 19.90
CA LEU A 495 -42.37 40.14 21.21
C LEU A 495 -42.46 41.65 21.40
N ALA A 496 -41.45 42.42 20.98
CA ALA A 496 -41.49 43.88 21.05
C ALA A 496 -42.62 44.46 20.20
N ARG A 497 -42.87 43.91 19.00
CA ARG A 497 -44.01 44.29 18.16
C ARG A 497 -45.35 44.00 18.84
N LEU A 498 -45.53 42.81 19.40
CA LEU A 498 -46.76 42.44 20.13
C LEU A 498 -47.02 43.36 21.32
N ARG A 499 -45.98 43.68 22.12
CA ARG A 499 -46.10 44.60 23.27
C ARG A 499 -46.52 46.00 22.87
N THR A 500 -45.92 46.53 21.79
CA THR A 500 -46.31 47.84 21.26
C THR A 500 -47.76 47.84 20.78
N ARG A 501 -48.19 46.79 20.08
CA ARG A 501 -49.59 46.65 19.63
C ARG A 501 -50.54 46.52 20.81
N ARG A 502 -50.21 45.72 21.82
CA ARG A 502 -50.99 45.55 23.06
C ARG A 502 -51.19 46.89 23.77
N LYS A 503 -50.11 47.65 23.99
CA LYS A 503 -50.17 48.97 24.62
C LYS A 503 -51.07 49.94 23.86
N TYR A 504 -50.98 49.96 22.53
CA TYR A 504 -51.84 50.80 21.70
C TYR A 504 -53.34 50.47 21.87
N TYR A 505 -53.70 49.18 21.92
CA TYR A 505 -55.09 48.78 22.16
C TYR A 505 -55.55 49.03 23.61
N GLU A 506 -54.68 48.84 24.59
CA GLU A 506 -54.93 49.21 26.00
C GLU A 506 -55.22 50.72 26.11
N ASP A 507 -54.39 51.58 25.50
CA ASP A 507 -54.56 53.03 25.49
C ASP A 507 -55.90 53.44 24.84
N ILE A 508 -56.24 52.87 23.68
CA ILE A 508 -57.53 53.13 23.01
C ILE A 508 -58.72 52.67 23.87
N SER A 509 -58.62 51.49 24.47
CA SER A 509 -59.70 50.97 25.33
C SER A 509 -59.93 51.85 26.54
N SER A 510 -58.85 52.35 27.15
CA SER A 510 -58.90 53.30 28.27
C SER A 510 -59.48 54.65 27.84
N GLU A 511 -59.11 55.16 26.67
CA GLU A 511 -59.65 56.42 26.13
C GLU A 511 -61.16 56.30 25.82
N ARG A 512 -61.59 55.16 25.25
CA ARG A 512 -63.02 54.87 25.02
C ARG A 512 -63.80 54.81 26.32
N ALA A 513 -63.30 54.07 27.31
CA ALA A 513 -63.93 53.97 28.63
C ALA A 513 -64.00 55.33 29.34
N ALA A 514 -62.95 56.16 29.22
CA ALA A 514 -62.95 57.51 29.78
C ALA A 514 -64.01 58.41 29.11
N ARG A 515 -64.14 58.36 27.78
CA ARG A 515 -65.18 59.10 27.04
C ARG A 515 -66.59 58.63 27.38
N GLU A 516 -66.78 57.33 27.56
CA GLU A 516 -68.07 56.76 27.95
C GLU A 516 -68.46 57.18 29.38
N ALA A 517 -67.51 57.14 30.33
CA ALA A 517 -67.72 57.65 31.68
C ALA A 517 -68.02 59.16 31.71
N GLU A 518 -67.33 59.97 30.90
CA GLU A 518 -67.60 61.40 30.76
C GLU A 518 -68.99 61.67 30.13
N ALA A 519 -69.40 60.85 29.16
CA ALA A 519 -70.74 60.92 28.57
C ALA A 519 -71.84 60.56 29.59
N GLU A 520 -71.64 59.52 30.40
CA GLU A 520 -72.56 59.16 31.48
C GLU A 520 -72.64 60.26 32.55
N GLU A 521 -71.50 60.87 32.91
CA GLU A 521 -71.46 61.95 33.89
C GLU A 521 -72.15 63.22 33.37
N THR A 522 -71.94 63.58 32.10
CA THR A 522 -72.63 64.71 31.46
C THR A 522 -74.14 64.47 31.34
N GLU A 523 -74.58 63.25 31.06
CA GLU A 523 -76.00 62.89 31.06
C GLU A 523 -76.61 63.00 32.47
N ARG A 524 -75.93 62.49 33.51
CA ARG A 524 -76.37 62.65 34.91
C ARG A 524 -76.50 64.12 35.33
N LEU A 525 -75.50 64.95 35.01
CA LEU A 525 -75.53 66.39 35.31
C LEU A 525 -76.64 67.12 34.55
N ARG A 526 -76.99 66.65 33.35
CA ARG A 526 -78.12 67.19 32.57
C ARG A 526 -79.45 66.85 33.22
N ASP A 527 -79.64 65.61 33.65
CA ASP A 527 -80.85 65.17 34.37
C ASP A 527 -81.00 65.89 35.72
N GLU A 528 -79.91 66.05 36.47
CA GLU A 528 -79.90 66.80 37.74
C GLU A 528 -80.23 68.28 37.52
N ASN A 529 -79.68 68.91 36.48
CA ASN A 529 -80.06 70.28 36.11
C ASN A 529 -81.54 70.38 35.71
N LEU A 530 -82.07 69.41 34.97
CA LEU A 530 -83.48 69.39 34.60
C LEU A 530 -84.37 69.39 35.84
N HIS A 531 -84.05 68.53 36.80
CA HIS A 531 -84.76 68.42 38.08
C HIS A 531 -84.63 69.70 38.92
N LEU A 532 -83.45 70.33 38.95
CA LEU A 532 -83.25 71.62 39.61
C LEU A 532 -84.07 72.75 38.98
N VAL A 533 -84.17 72.80 37.65
CA VAL A 533 -85.00 73.78 36.93
C VAL A 533 -86.48 73.57 37.24
N GLU A 534 -86.95 72.32 37.32
CA GLU A 534 -88.33 72.00 37.73
C GLU A 534 -88.61 72.42 39.17
N ASN A 535 -87.73 72.08 40.11
CA ASN A 535 -87.84 72.53 41.51
C ASN A 535 -87.83 74.05 41.63
N ARG A 536 -86.98 74.74 40.86
CA ARG A 536 -86.93 76.20 40.87
C ARG A 536 -88.23 76.81 40.36
N LYS A 537 -88.80 76.28 39.27
CA LYS A 537 -90.15 76.70 38.80
C LYS A 537 -91.22 76.46 39.87
N GLU A 538 -91.14 75.37 40.62
CA GLU A 538 -92.09 75.09 41.70
C GLU A 538 -91.95 76.10 42.85
N ILE A 539 -90.71 76.43 43.26
CA ILE A 539 -90.43 77.42 44.30
C ILE A 539 -90.84 78.82 43.85
N GLU A 540 -90.50 79.25 42.64
CA GLU A 540 -90.95 80.53 42.06
C GLU A 540 -92.49 80.59 42.05
N GLY A 541 -93.16 79.51 41.64
CA GLY A 541 -94.62 79.40 41.72
C GLY A 541 -95.19 79.41 43.16
N LYS A 542 -94.41 79.03 44.17
CA LYS A 542 -94.78 79.19 45.60
C LYS A 542 -94.57 80.62 46.09
N ILE A 543 -93.47 81.26 45.68
CA ILE A 543 -93.17 82.67 46.01
C ILE A 543 -94.25 83.58 45.43
N THR A 544 -94.62 83.42 44.15
CA THR A 544 -95.69 84.23 43.54
C THR A 544 -97.00 84.08 44.30
N ARG A 545 -97.38 82.86 44.72
CA ARG A 545 -98.57 82.62 45.55
C ARG A 545 -98.48 83.28 46.94
N LEU A 546 -97.29 83.31 47.54
CA LEU A 546 -97.07 83.98 48.83
C LEU A 546 -97.08 85.51 48.68
N GLU A 547 -96.55 86.05 47.59
CA GLU A 547 -96.60 87.48 47.28
C GLU A 547 -98.04 87.94 47.02
N GLU A 548 -98.83 87.17 46.26
CA GLU A 548 -100.26 87.41 46.07
C GLU A 548 -100.99 87.45 47.43
N LYS A 549 -100.70 86.46 48.30
CA LYS A 549 -101.27 86.40 49.65
C LYS A 549 -100.82 87.57 50.53
N HIS A 550 -99.56 87.98 50.44
CA HIS A 550 -99.04 89.12 51.19
C HIS A 550 -99.66 90.45 50.73
N ILE A 551 -99.87 90.63 49.42
CA ILE A 551 -100.57 91.78 48.86
C ILE A 551 -102.04 91.80 49.33
N GLU A 552 -102.70 90.64 49.38
CA GLU A 552 -104.05 90.48 49.94
C GLU A 552 -104.11 90.85 51.44
N ASP A 553 -103.15 90.37 52.23
CA ASP A 553 -103.03 90.67 53.65
C ASP A 553 -102.74 92.16 53.91
N GLN A 554 -101.87 92.80 53.11
CA GLN A 554 -101.63 94.24 53.19
C GLN A 554 -102.88 95.07 52.82
N ARG A 555 -103.69 94.61 51.85
CA ARG A 555 -105.00 95.21 51.53
C ARG A 555 -105.97 95.09 52.72
N ASN A 556 -105.95 93.97 53.43
CA ASN A 556 -106.77 93.77 54.63
C ASN A 556 -106.32 94.63 55.82
N ILE A 557 -105.01 94.80 56.03
CA ILE A 557 -104.46 95.69 57.08
C ILE A 557 -104.81 97.16 56.80
N LYS A 558 -104.75 97.62 55.55
CA LYS A 558 -105.18 98.99 55.17
C LYS A 558 -106.68 99.23 55.35
N ARG A 559 -107.52 98.19 55.32
CA ARG A 559 -108.95 98.30 55.66
C ARG A 559 -109.21 98.43 57.17
N MET A 560 -108.31 97.92 58.00
CA MET A 560 -108.43 97.99 59.46
C MET A 560 -107.91 99.31 60.06
N SER A 561 -107.01 100.03 59.39
CA SER A 561 -106.45 101.30 59.85
C SER A 561 -107.22 102.57 59.44
N ALA A 562 -108.30 102.44 58.64
CA ALA A 562 -109.18 103.54 58.24
C ALA A 562 -110.44 103.68 59.12
N GLY A 563 -110.52 102.95 60.23
CA GLY A 563 -111.63 102.98 61.17
C GLY A 563 -111.18 103.20 62.60
N LYS A 564 -110.60 104.37 62.90
CA LYS A 564 -110.57 104.99 64.23
C LYS A 564 -110.13 106.45 64.13
#